data_AF-A0A2D4JNV0-F1
#
_entry.id   AF-A0A2D4JNV0-F1
#
_cell.length_a   1.000
_cell.length_b   1.000
_cell.length_c   1.000
_cell.angle_alpha   90.00
_cell.angle_beta   90.00
_cell.angle_gamma   90.00
#
_symmetry.space_group_name_H-M   'P 1'
#
loop_
_entity.id
_entity.type
_entity.pdbx_description
1 polymer ?
#
loop_
_entity_poly.entity_id
_entity_poly.type
_entity_poly.pdbx_seq_one_letter_code
_entity_poly.pdbx_strand_id
1 'polypeptide(L)'
;VLQGFCNIPRGTLQKAGALKLSDLLVSYYCQDYAVEVAAKVLSDSNCKPQAQKLLRDIGKDASSSVPEPVPQLSIHSRQVEIQATGMHFIECHREALIQRTATVEEILDQLYGVVLSNEQYQKIMMKGTSQDKMRELFTLVPGWDSHCKDLLYKVLREKRRFLIEDLERQ
;
A
#
# COMPACT_ATOMS: atom_id res chain seq x y z
N VAL A 1 -15.81 1.16 2.28
CA VAL A 1 -14.50 1.58 1.73
C VAL A 1 -13.45 1.19 2.76
N LEU A 2 -12.51 0.32 2.42
CA LEU A 2 -11.45 -0.10 3.35
C LEU A 2 -10.59 1.11 3.74
N GLN A 3 -10.28 1.17 5.03
CA GLN A 3 -9.61 2.27 5.71
C GLN A 3 -8.14 2.31 5.26
N GLY A 4 -7.76 3.34 4.49
CA GLY A 4 -6.38 3.53 4.03
C GLY A 4 -6.22 3.81 2.53
N PHE A 5 -7.27 3.61 1.73
CA PHE A 5 -7.26 4.00 0.32
C PHE A 5 -7.93 5.35 0.13
N CYS A 6 -7.25 6.28 -0.53
CA CYS A 6 -7.83 7.54 -0.94
C CYS A 6 -8.94 7.28 -1.95
N ASN A 7 -10.17 7.70 -1.63
CA ASN A 7 -11.24 7.65 -2.60
C ASN A 7 -10.88 8.50 -3.80
N ILE A 8 -10.98 7.91 -5.00
CA ILE A 8 -10.84 8.66 -6.24
C ILE A 8 -11.85 9.81 -6.22
N PRO A 9 -11.41 11.07 -6.36
CA PRO A 9 -12.33 12.20 -6.35
C PRO A 9 -13.36 12.07 -7.46
N ARG A 10 -14.64 12.24 -7.11
CA ARG A 10 -15.77 12.00 -8.01
C ARG A 10 -15.70 12.83 -9.29
N GLY A 11 -15.13 14.05 -9.22
CA GLY A 11 -14.91 14.90 -10.39
C GLY A 11 -13.90 14.33 -11.39
N THR A 12 -12.88 13.60 -10.91
CA THR A 12 -11.92 12.89 -11.77
C THR A 12 -12.54 11.64 -12.35
N LEU A 13 -13.31 10.90 -11.54
CA LEU A 13 -14.02 9.70 -11.98
C LEU A 13 -15.05 10.01 -13.09
N GLN A 14 -15.79 11.13 -12.96
CA GLN A 14 -16.82 11.54 -13.92
C GLN A 14 -16.25 12.03 -15.26
N LYS A 15 -15.02 12.58 -15.24
CA LYS A 15 -14.33 13.07 -16.44
C LYS A 15 -13.49 11.99 -17.13
N ALA A 16 -13.22 10.88 -16.45
CA ALA A 16 -12.43 9.78 -16.99
C ALA A 16 -13.27 8.91 -17.93
N GLY A 17 -12.72 8.61 -19.12
CA GLY A 17 -13.26 7.55 -19.99
C GLY A 17 -12.86 6.16 -19.49
N ALA A 18 -13.43 5.10 -20.09
CA ALA A 18 -13.25 3.71 -19.63
C ALA A 18 -11.78 3.30 -19.42
N LEU A 19 -10.90 3.61 -20.37
CA LEU A 19 -9.45 3.32 -20.27
C LEU A 19 -8.77 4.11 -19.15
N LYS A 20 -9.13 5.38 -18.99
CA LYS A 20 -8.55 6.23 -17.94
C LYS A 20 -9.05 5.84 -16.56
N LEU A 21 -10.27 5.31 -16.47
CA LEU A 21 -10.85 4.72 -15.27
C LEU A 21 -10.10 3.48 -14.83
N SER A 22 -9.75 2.57 -15.75
CA SER A 22 -8.92 1.41 -15.43
C SER A 22 -7.53 1.82 -14.93
N ASP A 23 -6.88 2.79 -15.57
CA ASP A 23 -5.58 3.31 -15.10
C ASP A 23 -5.70 3.95 -13.71
N LEU A 24 -6.78 4.72 -13.46
CA LEU A 24 -7.00 5.33 -12.16
C LEU A 24 -7.25 4.28 -11.07
N LEU A 25 -8.03 3.25 -11.39
CA LEU A 25 -8.30 2.13 -10.49
C LEU A 25 -7.00 1.42 -10.13
N VAL A 26 -6.17 1.06 -11.11
CA VAL A 26 -4.87 0.40 -10.89
C VAL A 26 -3.89 1.31 -10.16
N SER A 27 -3.85 2.60 -10.47
CA SER A 27 -2.97 3.59 -9.83
C SER A 27 -3.34 3.86 -8.36
N TYR A 28 -4.64 3.98 -8.04
CA TYR A 28 -5.08 4.30 -6.68
C TYR A 28 -5.25 3.07 -5.78
N TYR A 29 -5.61 1.92 -6.36
CA TYR A 29 -5.98 0.73 -5.62
C TYR A 29 -5.04 -0.46 -5.89
N CYS A 30 -4.02 -0.33 -6.73
CA CYS A 30 -3.17 -1.44 -7.21
C CYS A 30 -3.95 -2.50 -7.99
N GLN A 31 -3.27 -3.28 -8.83
CA GLN A 31 -3.93 -4.17 -9.81
C GLN A 31 -4.87 -5.20 -9.17
N ASP A 32 -4.45 -5.86 -8.09
CA ASP A 32 -5.25 -6.91 -7.45
C ASP A 32 -6.49 -6.36 -6.75
N TYR A 33 -6.36 -5.23 -6.05
CA TYR A 33 -7.46 -4.65 -5.27
C TYR A 33 -8.35 -3.72 -6.10
N ALA A 34 -7.82 -3.10 -7.16
CA ALA A 34 -8.62 -2.41 -8.18
C ALA A 34 -9.71 -3.31 -8.77
N VAL A 35 -9.38 -4.58 -9.00
CA VAL A 35 -10.30 -5.58 -9.53
C VAL A 35 -11.35 -5.94 -8.49
N GLU A 36 -10.96 -6.18 -7.24
CA GLU A 36 -11.94 -6.47 -6.19
C GLU A 36 -12.95 -5.34 -6.02
N VAL A 37 -12.46 -4.09 -6.01
CA VAL A 37 -13.30 -2.89 -5.95
C VAL A 37 -14.22 -2.81 -7.16
N ALA A 38 -13.69 -3.02 -8.37
CA ALA A 38 -14.49 -3.02 -9.60
C ALA A 38 -15.56 -4.13 -9.60
N ALA A 39 -15.20 -5.34 -9.17
CA ALA A 39 -16.11 -6.48 -9.08
C ALA A 39 -17.21 -6.24 -8.04
N LYS A 40 -16.87 -5.60 -6.91
CA LYS A 40 -17.84 -5.18 -5.88
C LYS A 40 -18.83 -4.18 -6.44
N VAL A 41 -18.35 -3.12 -7.10
CA VAL A 41 -19.20 -2.09 -7.71
C VAL A 41 -20.09 -2.66 -8.82
N LEU A 42 -19.56 -3.55 -9.66
CA LEU A 42 -20.33 -4.24 -10.70
C LEU A 42 -21.41 -5.15 -10.09
N SER A 43 -21.12 -5.81 -8.97
CA SER A 43 -22.09 -6.65 -8.24
C SER A 43 -23.23 -5.82 -7.64
N ASP A 44 -22.90 -4.66 -7.07
CA ASP A 44 -23.88 -3.71 -6.52
C ASP A 44 -24.69 -3.01 -7.63
N SER A 45 -24.11 -2.86 -8.83
CA SER A 45 -24.74 -2.27 -10.02
C SER A 45 -25.52 -3.29 -10.88
N ASN A 46 -25.90 -4.43 -10.31
CA ASN A 46 -26.63 -5.53 -10.97
C ASN A 46 -25.92 -6.19 -12.18
N CYS A 47 -24.62 -5.92 -12.37
CA CYS A 47 -23.78 -6.45 -13.43
C CYS A 47 -22.91 -7.63 -12.91
N LYS A 48 -23.56 -8.58 -12.23
CA LYS A 48 -22.92 -9.76 -11.63
C LYS A 48 -22.12 -10.63 -12.62
N PRO A 49 -22.58 -10.90 -13.85
CA PRO A 49 -21.79 -11.74 -14.77
C PRO A 49 -20.51 -11.05 -15.24
N GLN A 50 -20.51 -9.72 -15.37
CA GLN A 50 -19.29 -8.96 -15.67
C GLN A 50 -18.30 -8.99 -14.50
N ALA A 51 -18.78 -8.88 -13.25
CA ALA A 51 -17.94 -8.99 -12.06
C ALA A 51 -17.23 -10.35 -11.97
N GLN A 52 -17.96 -11.44 -12.19
CA GLN A 52 -17.38 -12.79 -12.17
C GLN A 52 -16.41 -13.05 -13.31
N LYS A 53 -16.70 -12.51 -14.51
CA LYS A 53 -15.78 -12.62 -15.65
C LYS A 53 -14.46 -11.92 -15.34
N LEU A 54 -14.53 -10.71 -14.77
CA LEU A 54 -13.36 -9.92 -14.36
C LEU A 54 -12.45 -10.72 -13.41
N LEU A 55 -13.03 -11.35 -12.38
CA LEU A 55 -12.28 -12.17 -11.40
C LEU A 55 -11.68 -13.44 -12.03
N ARG A 56 -12.36 -14.04 -13.01
CA ARG A 56 -11.91 -15.28 -13.69
C ARG A 56 -10.71 -15.05 -14.59
N ASP A 57 -10.64 -13.89 -15.26
CA ASP A 57 -9.55 -13.57 -16.18
C ASP A 57 -8.22 -13.31 -15.46
N ILE A 58 -8.23 -12.98 -14.16
CA ILE A 58 -7.02 -12.68 -13.36
C ILE A 58 -6.37 -13.95 -12.79
N GLY A 59 -7.16 -14.98 -12.51
CA GLY A 59 -6.65 -16.26 -12.00
C GLY A 59 -6.15 -17.23 -13.07
N LYS A 60 -5.95 -16.78 -14.32
CA LYS A 60 -5.75 -17.68 -15.48
C LYS A 60 -4.38 -17.55 -16.15
N ASP A 61 -3.36 -17.25 -15.36
CA ASP A 61 -1.95 -17.59 -15.68
C ASP A 61 -1.47 -18.72 -14.75
N ALA A 62 -2.17 -19.87 -14.80
CA ALA A 62 -1.66 -21.19 -14.40
C ALA A 62 -2.73 -22.25 -14.68
N SER A 63 -2.46 -23.05 -15.71
CA SER A 63 -2.90 -24.43 -15.94
C SER A 63 -4.38 -24.82 -15.79
N SER A 64 -4.88 -25.33 -16.92
CA SER A 64 -5.95 -26.32 -17.01
C SER A 64 -5.73 -27.51 -16.06
N SER A 65 -6.85 -28.00 -15.52
CA SER A 65 -7.20 -29.39 -15.22
C SER A 65 -7.26 -29.85 -13.76
N VAL A 66 -8.44 -30.45 -13.50
CA VAL A 66 -8.93 -31.40 -12.48
C VAL A 66 -9.21 -30.95 -11.03
N PRO A 67 -10.46 -31.13 -10.54
CA PRO A 67 -10.81 -31.07 -9.12
C PRO A 67 -10.75 -32.48 -8.49
N GLU A 68 -10.29 -32.60 -7.23
CA GLU A 68 -10.94 -33.36 -6.13
C GLU A 68 -10.05 -33.51 -4.86
N PRO A 69 -10.65 -33.87 -3.70
CA PRO A 69 -10.27 -33.42 -2.36
C PRO A 69 -9.44 -34.45 -1.57
N VAL A 70 -8.71 -34.00 -0.54
CA VAL A 70 -8.72 -34.60 0.82
C VAL A 70 -7.95 -33.73 1.84
N PRO A 71 -8.32 -33.79 3.14
CA PRO A 71 -7.80 -32.94 4.21
C PRO A 71 -6.59 -33.58 4.93
N GLN A 72 -5.72 -32.77 5.57
CA GLN A 72 -5.37 -32.87 7.01
C GLN A 72 -4.11 -32.07 7.42
N LEU A 73 -4.34 -31.18 8.40
CA LEU A 73 -3.55 -30.88 9.61
C LEU A 73 -2.03 -31.16 9.60
N SER A 74 -1.21 -30.13 9.81
CA SER A 74 -0.47 -29.97 11.08
C SER A 74 0.29 -28.65 11.19
N ILE A 75 0.22 -28.11 12.40
CA ILE A 75 0.66 -26.82 12.90
C ILE A 75 2.17 -26.81 13.12
N HIS A 76 2.90 -25.81 12.60
CA HIS A 76 4.15 -25.31 13.19
C HIS A 76 4.28 -23.78 13.03
N SER A 77 4.09 -23.09 14.15
CA SER A 77 4.75 -21.86 14.62
C SER A 77 5.03 -20.69 13.64
N ARG A 78 4.15 -19.69 13.74
CA ARG A 78 4.46 -18.29 14.05
C ARG A 78 5.42 -17.56 13.11
N GLN A 79 5.00 -17.43 11.86
CA GLN A 79 5.15 -16.15 11.17
C GLN A 79 3.80 -15.44 11.25
N VAL A 80 3.79 -14.33 11.98
CA VAL A 80 2.71 -13.34 11.86
C VAL A 80 2.90 -12.72 10.48
N GLU A 81 2.42 -13.41 9.45
CA GLU A 81 2.04 -12.81 8.18
C GLU A 81 0.83 -11.91 8.49
N ILE A 82 1.11 -10.72 9.01
CA ILE A 82 0.20 -9.60 8.77
C ILE A 82 0.38 -9.30 7.29
N GLN A 83 -0.34 -10.04 6.45
CA GLN A 83 -0.57 -9.68 5.07
C GLN A 83 -1.25 -8.31 5.11
N ALA A 84 -0.45 -7.29 4.82
CA ALA A 84 -0.80 -5.89 4.89
C ALA A 84 -1.95 -5.59 3.93
N THR A 85 -3.15 -5.64 4.46
CA THR A 85 -4.35 -5.09 3.85
C THR A 85 -4.22 -3.56 3.85
N GLY A 86 -3.94 -2.98 2.68
CA GLY A 86 -3.94 -1.52 2.48
C GLY A 86 -2.57 -0.85 2.56
N MET A 87 -1.68 -1.15 1.61
CA MET A 87 -0.41 -0.43 1.45
C MET A 87 -0.70 1.03 1.09
N HIS A 88 -0.40 1.94 2.02
CA HIS A 88 -0.49 3.39 1.82
C HIS A 88 0.48 3.83 0.70
N PHE A 89 0.32 5.00 0.08
CA PHE A 89 1.23 5.52 -0.97
C PHE A 89 2.72 5.39 -0.59
N ILE A 90 3.01 5.65 0.69
CA ILE A 90 4.35 5.57 1.29
C ILE A 90 4.87 4.13 1.33
N GLU A 91 3.97 3.17 1.52
CA GLU A 91 4.24 1.73 1.61
C GLU A 91 4.41 1.12 0.21
N CYS A 92 3.62 1.57 -0.77
CA CYS A 92 3.77 1.22 -2.18
C CYS A 92 5.10 1.73 -2.76
N HIS A 93 5.51 2.93 -2.38
CA HIS A 93 6.79 3.54 -2.80
C HIS A 93 7.92 3.34 -1.80
N ARG A 94 7.80 2.35 -0.91
CA ARG A 94 8.75 2.13 0.19
C ARG A 94 10.20 2.06 -0.29
N GLU A 95 10.50 1.28 -1.32
CA GLU A 95 11.87 1.10 -1.79
C GLU A 95 12.46 2.38 -2.39
N ALA A 96 11.68 3.09 -3.20
CA ALA A 96 12.12 4.34 -3.79
C ALA A 96 12.34 5.42 -2.73
N LEU A 97 11.49 5.45 -1.70
CA LEU A 97 11.66 6.31 -0.53
C LEU A 97 12.91 5.92 0.27
N ILE A 98 13.15 4.64 0.55
CA ILE A 98 14.35 4.19 1.28
C ILE A 98 15.63 4.52 0.51
N GLN A 99 15.65 4.27 -0.81
CA GLN A 99 16.85 4.45 -1.63
C GLN A 99 17.17 5.92 -1.84
N ARG A 100 16.16 6.75 -2.10
CA ARG A 100 16.36 8.14 -2.49
C ARG A 100 16.40 9.07 -1.29
N THR A 101 15.86 8.67 -0.13
CA THR A 101 15.92 9.45 1.11
C THR A 101 17.27 9.33 1.79
N ALA A 102 18.16 10.28 1.52
CA ALA A 102 19.46 10.41 2.19
C ALA A 102 19.36 11.08 3.58
N THR A 103 18.41 11.99 3.79
CA THR A 103 18.20 12.77 5.04
C THR A 103 17.13 12.14 5.92
N VAL A 104 17.35 10.90 6.32
CA VAL A 104 16.43 10.12 7.15
C VAL A 104 16.37 10.64 8.58
N GLU A 105 17.48 11.19 9.07
CA GLU A 105 17.60 11.72 10.43
C GLU A 105 16.66 12.91 10.64
N GLU A 106 16.55 13.82 9.67
CA GLU A 106 15.61 14.95 9.76
C GLU A 106 14.14 14.51 9.74
N ILE A 107 13.83 13.41 9.06
CA ILE A 107 12.47 12.86 9.02
C ILE A 107 12.16 12.20 10.36
N LEU A 108 13.11 11.42 10.89
CA LEU A 108 13.02 10.82 12.21
C LEU A 108 12.87 11.87 13.31
N ASP A 109 13.60 12.98 13.24
CA ASP A 109 13.52 14.06 14.24
C ASP A 109 12.14 14.71 14.28
N GLN A 110 11.52 14.91 13.12
CA GLN A 110 10.15 15.44 13.06
C GLN A 110 9.08 14.43 13.47
N LEU A 111 9.37 13.13 13.38
CA LEU A 111 8.51 12.05 13.84
C LEU A 111 8.72 11.72 15.33
N TYR A 112 9.85 12.14 15.90
CA TYR A 112 10.22 11.95 17.29
C TYR A 112 9.27 12.72 18.21
N GLY A 113 8.74 12.04 19.23
CA GLY A 113 7.84 12.63 20.22
C GLY A 113 6.36 12.68 19.81
N VAL A 114 6.04 12.54 18.52
CA VAL A 114 4.64 12.46 18.04
C VAL A 114 4.28 11.02 17.67
N VAL A 115 5.11 10.39 16.86
CA VAL A 115 4.85 9.06 16.28
C VAL A 115 5.80 8.01 16.84
N LEU A 116 7.05 8.40 17.08
CA LEU A 116 8.08 7.52 17.60
C LEU A 116 8.29 7.79 19.10
N SER A 117 8.13 6.74 19.89
CA SER A 117 8.64 6.69 21.27
C SER A 117 10.16 6.76 21.27
N ASN A 118 10.74 7.28 22.36
CA ASN A 118 12.19 7.42 22.47
C ASN A 118 12.95 6.10 22.25
N GLU A 119 12.42 4.99 22.75
CA GLU A 119 13.01 3.66 22.55
C GLU A 119 13.04 3.24 21.07
N GLN A 120 11.97 3.52 20.32
CA GLN A 120 11.86 3.21 18.90
C GLN A 120 12.78 4.10 18.07
N TYR A 121 12.83 5.39 18.38
CA TYR A 121 13.75 6.33 17.74
C TYR A 121 15.21 5.92 17.95
N GLN A 122 15.61 5.60 19.18
CA GLN A 122 16.96 5.12 19.49
C GLN A 122 17.27 3.82 18.74
N LYS A 123 16.33 2.87 18.71
CA LYS A 123 16.47 1.62 17.96
C LYS A 123 16.72 1.83 16.48
N ILE A 124 16.02 2.80 15.87
CA ILE A 124 16.22 3.16 14.47
C ILE A 124 17.55 3.89 14.31
N MET A 125 17.87 4.85 15.18
CA MET A 125 19.14 5.61 15.14
C MET A 125 20.38 4.74 15.33
N MET A 126 20.28 3.63 16.06
CA MET A 126 21.36 2.65 16.20
C MET A 126 21.71 1.91 14.89
N LYS A 127 20.92 2.08 13.82
CA LYS A 127 21.24 1.51 12.51
C LYS A 127 22.35 2.30 11.82
N GLY A 128 23.31 1.57 11.25
CA GLY A 128 24.55 2.16 10.73
C GLY A 128 24.40 2.99 9.46
N THR A 129 23.37 2.75 8.64
CA THR A 129 23.16 3.48 7.37
C THR A 129 21.82 4.19 7.34
N SER A 130 21.73 5.32 6.64
CA SER A 130 20.47 6.04 6.43
C SER A 130 19.39 5.14 5.82
N GLN A 131 19.77 4.23 4.92
CA GLN A 131 18.83 3.31 4.28
C GLN A 131 18.25 2.29 5.28
N ASP A 132 19.09 1.72 6.15
CA ASP A 132 18.62 0.80 7.19
C ASP A 132 17.71 1.51 8.20
N LYS A 133 18.05 2.75 8.58
CA LYS A 133 17.20 3.61 9.43
C LYS A 133 15.79 3.73 8.81
N MET A 134 15.73 4.05 7.52
CA MET A 134 14.45 4.20 6.83
C MET A 134 13.72 2.86 6.72
N ARG A 135 14.43 1.77 6.40
CA ARG A 135 13.85 0.43 6.30
C ARG A 135 13.18 -0.02 7.60
N GLU A 136 13.82 0.24 8.74
CA GLU A 136 13.28 -0.04 10.07
C GLU A 136 12.11 0.85 10.44
N LEU A 137 12.17 2.14 10.10
CA LEU A 137 11.03 3.02 10.25
C LEU A 137 9.80 2.44 9.55
N PHE A 138 9.98 1.98 8.31
CA PHE A 138 8.92 1.32 7.54
C PHE A 138 8.46 -0.01 8.11
N THR A 139 9.29 -0.74 8.86
CA THR A 139 8.86 -1.96 9.57
C THR A 139 7.84 -1.63 10.67
N LEU A 140 7.84 -0.40 11.19
CA LEU A 140 6.93 0.06 12.23
C LEU A 140 5.64 0.68 11.66
N VAL A 141 5.64 1.11 10.39
CA VAL A 141 4.47 1.72 9.71
C VAL A 141 3.20 0.87 9.75
N PRO A 142 3.23 -0.48 9.69
CA PRO A 142 2.04 -1.30 9.88
C PRO A 142 1.37 -1.13 11.25
N GLY A 143 2.14 -0.75 12.27
CA GLY A 143 1.64 -0.46 13.62
C GLY A 143 1.26 1.01 13.85
N TRP A 144 1.30 1.85 12.82
CA TRP A 144 1.02 3.28 12.92
C TRP A 144 -0.42 3.62 12.58
N ASP A 145 -1.00 4.56 13.33
CA ASP A 145 -2.29 5.16 13.02
C ASP A 145 -2.27 5.95 11.70
N SER A 146 -3.45 6.17 11.11
CA SER A 146 -3.60 6.99 9.89
C SER A 146 -2.93 8.36 10.03
N HIS A 147 -3.02 9.00 11.20
CA HIS A 147 -2.38 10.29 11.47
C HIS A 147 -0.85 10.19 11.34
N CYS A 148 -0.25 9.13 11.88
CA CYS A 148 1.19 8.91 11.83
C CYS A 148 1.67 8.71 10.38
N LYS A 149 0.90 7.98 9.57
CA LYS A 149 1.16 7.81 8.14
C LYS A 149 1.04 9.14 7.39
N ASP A 150 0.00 9.93 7.65
CA ASP A 150 -0.17 11.27 7.07
C ASP A 150 0.95 12.22 7.46
N LEU A 151 1.42 12.16 8.71
CA LEU A 151 2.52 12.98 9.18
C LEU A 151 3.83 12.62 8.47
N LEU A 152 4.12 11.32 8.31
CA LEU A 152 5.28 10.87 7.53
C LEU A 152 5.20 11.34 6.08
N TYR A 153 4.03 11.21 5.43
CA TYR A 153 3.83 11.75 4.09
C TYR A 153 4.04 13.27 4.05
N LYS A 154 3.51 14.01 5.03
CA LYS A 154 3.67 15.46 5.12
C LYS A 154 5.13 15.86 5.29
N VAL A 155 5.87 15.23 6.19
CA VAL A 155 7.29 15.50 6.42
C VAL A 155 8.11 15.16 5.17
N LEU A 156 7.84 14.02 4.53
CA LEU A 156 8.47 13.64 3.27
C LEU A 156 8.17 14.67 2.17
N ARG A 157 6.92 15.13 2.08
CA ARG A 157 6.51 16.18 1.15
C ARG A 157 7.17 17.51 1.46
N GLU A 158 7.31 17.91 2.71
CA GLU A 158 7.96 19.18 3.07
C GLU A 158 9.46 19.17 2.77
N LYS A 159 10.16 18.09 3.14
CA LYS A 159 11.61 17.98 2.95
C LYS A 159 12.00 17.61 1.51
N ARG A 160 11.17 16.84 0.82
CA ARG A 160 11.49 16.23 -0.48
C ARG A 160 10.32 16.29 -1.45
N ARG A 161 9.77 17.50 -1.66
CA ARG A 161 8.72 17.78 -2.65
C ARG A 161 8.98 17.13 -4.00
N PHE A 162 10.19 17.33 -4.54
CA PHE A 162 10.58 16.78 -5.82
C PHE A 162 10.58 15.25 -5.86
N LEU A 163 10.93 14.58 -4.76
CA LEU A 163 10.87 13.13 -4.69
C LEU A 163 9.43 12.63 -4.67
N ILE A 164 8.56 13.29 -3.90
CA ILE A 164 7.14 12.93 -3.84
C ILE A 164 6.45 13.18 -5.18
N GLU A 165 6.71 14.31 -5.84
CA GLU A 165 6.18 14.58 -7.19
C GLU A 165 6.70 13.60 -8.25
N ASP A 166 7.94 13.13 -8.13
CA ASP A 166 8.52 12.09 -9.01
C ASP A 166 7.80 10.75 -8.77
N LEU A 167 7.58 10.38 -7.52
CA LEU A 167 6.89 9.15 -7.13
C LEU A 167 5.38 9.17 -7.43
N GLU A 168 4.72 10.34 -7.37
CA GLU A 168 3.32 10.49 -7.78
C GLU A 168 3.11 10.41 -9.30
N ARG A 169 4.20 10.49 -10.08
CA ARG A 169 4.19 10.41 -11.55
C ARG A 169 4.62 9.04 -12.09
N GLN A 170 5.10 8.13 -11.24
CA GLN A 170 5.42 6.75 -11.59
C GLN A 170 4.17 5.85 -11.52
#